data_AF-A0A1F9QEM9-F1
#
_entry.id   AF-A0A1F9QEM9-F1
#
_cell.length_a   1.000
_cell.length_b   1.000
_cell.length_c   1.000
_cell.angle_alpha   90.00
_cell.angle_beta   90.00
_cell.angle_gamma   90.00
#
_symmetry.space_group_name_H-M   'P 1'
#
loop_
_entity.id
_entity.type
_entity.pdbx_description
1 polymer ?
#
loop_
_entity_poly.entity_id
_entity_poly.type
_entity_poly.pdbx_seq_one_letter_code
_entity_poly.pdbx_strand_id
1 'polypeptide(L)'
;MRTVADGFFDWRELSRRAAAEGWAKFSPKQQDDFVTAFSELLQKTYIRKLEKYNNEKVTYLKEQIEADKAFINTQVTMKDKAIPINYIMIKHDKWMVYDVVVEGVSLVKNYRTQFAKILSREAPDALIQRIKDKIKSLDEGKNVDDVAG
;
A
#
# COMPACT_ATOMS: atom_id res chain seq x y z
N MET A 1 6.40 -16.20 2.90
CA MET A 1 5.15 -16.62 3.57
C MET A 1 4.03 -15.83 2.92
N ARG A 2 2.98 -16.46 2.38
CA ARG A 2 1.80 -15.71 1.89
C ARG A 2 1.12 -15.09 3.09
N THR A 3 0.93 -13.78 3.09
CA THR A 3 0.24 -13.12 4.21
C THR A 3 -1.27 -13.17 3.98
N VAL A 4 -2.05 -13.02 5.05
CA VAL A 4 -3.51 -12.93 4.96
C VAL A 4 -3.93 -11.82 3.99
N ALA A 5 -3.13 -10.76 3.87
CA ALA A 5 -3.38 -9.64 2.96
C ALA A 5 -3.36 -10.02 1.47
N ASP A 6 -2.58 -11.03 1.05
CA ASP A 6 -2.53 -11.45 -0.35
C ASP A 6 -3.88 -11.94 -0.89
N GLY A 7 -4.79 -12.36 0.01
CA GLY A 7 -6.15 -12.75 -0.35
C GLY A 7 -7.11 -11.58 -0.62
N PHE A 8 -6.77 -10.37 -0.16
CA PHE A 8 -7.64 -9.20 -0.15
C PHE A 8 -7.12 -8.03 -1.00
N PHE A 9 -5.82 -7.97 -1.29
CA PHE A 9 -5.20 -6.86 -2.01
C PHE A 9 -4.92 -7.20 -3.47
N ASP A 10 -5.29 -6.29 -4.38
CA ASP A 10 -4.80 -6.29 -5.76
C ASP A 10 -3.48 -5.51 -5.81
N TRP A 11 -2.40 -6.20 -5.46
CA TRP A 11 -1.06 -5.61 -5.41
C TRP A 11 -0.59 -5.07 -6.76
N ARG A 12 -1.03 -5.67 -7.86
CA ARG A 12 -0.66 -5.24 -9.21
C ARG A 12 -1.37 -3.95 -9.58
N GLU A 13 -2.67 -3.83 -9.31
CA GLU A 13 -3.42 -2.59 -9.54
C GLU A 13 -2.92 -1.45 -8.64
N LEU A 14 -2.66 -1.74 -7.36
CA LEU A 14 -2.07 -0.79 -6.42
C LEU A 14 -0.73 -0.27 -6.95
N SER A 15 0.18 -1.17 -7.31
CA SER A 15 1.53 -0.84 -7.79
C SER A 15 1.47 -0.03 -9.08
N ARG A 16 0.61 -0.43 -10.03
CA ARG A 16 0.40 0.29 -11.28
C ARG A 16 -0.10 1.72 -11.03
N ARG A 17 -1.06 1.90 -10.12
CA ARG A 17 -1.58 3.23 -9.77
C ARG A 17 -0.58 4.10 -9.02
N ALA A 18 0.30 3.49 -8.23
CA ALA A 18 1.38 4.20 -7.55
C ALA A 18 2.44 4.65 -8.57
N ALA A 19 2.88 3.78 -9.48
CA ALA A 19 3.85 4.16 -10.52
C ALA A 19 3.27 5.11 -11.58
N ALA A 20 1.95 5.12 -11.77
CA ALA A 20 1.22 5.99 -12.71
C ALA A 20 1.84 5.96 -14.13
N GLU A 21 2.09 7.12 -14.74
CA GLU A 21 2.73 7.22 -16.06
C GLU A 21 4.10 6.54 -16.12
N GLY A 22 4.82 6.52 -15.00
CA GLY A 22 6.11 5.84 -14.87
C GLY A 22 6.03 4.33 -15.09
N TRP A 23 4.86 3.72 -14.89
CA TRP A 23 4.64 2.28 -15.11
C TRP A 23 5.02 1.82 -16.52
N ALA A 24 4.79 2.66 -17.53
CA ALA A 24 5.09 2.34 -18.92
C ALA A 24 6.60 2.17 -19.19
N LYS A 25 7.47 2.64 -18.28
CA LYS A 25 8.93 2.48 -18.38
C LYS A 25 9.40 1.09 -17.97
N PHE A 26 8.57 0.31 -17.29
CA PHE A 26 8.94 -0.99 -16.76
C PHE A 26 8.72 -2.07 -17.81
N SER A 27 9.75 -2.89 -18.07
CA SER A 27 9.57 -4.18 -18.76
C SER A 27 8.65 -5.11 -17.96
N PRO A 28 8.05 -6.15 -18.58
CA PRO A 28 7.19 -7.10 -17.87
C PRO A 28 7.86 -7.69 -16.62
N LYS A 29 9.13 -8.07 -16.72
CA LYS A 29 9.91 -8.57 -15.58
C LYS A 29 10.07 -7.52 -14.48
N GLN A 30 10.38 -6.27 -14.84
CA GLN A 30 10.49 -5.19 -13.86
C GLN A 30 9.17 -4.88 -13.18
N GLN A 31 8.04 -5.02 -13.88
CA GLN A 31 6.71 -4.88 -13.26
C GLN A 31 6.50 -5.93 -12.18
N ASP A 32 6.84 -7.20 -12.44
CA ASP A 32 6.73 -8.27 -11.44
C ASP A 32 7.67 -8.05 -10.24
N ASP A 33 8.92 -7.68 -10.52
CA ASP A 33 9.91 -7.41 -9.47
C ASP A 33 9.48 -6.21 -8.60
N PHE A 34 8.92 -5.17 -9.22
CA PHE A 34 8.40 -4.00 -8.53
C PHE A 34 7.14 -4.30 -7.72
N VAL A 35 6.16 -5.03 -8.26
CA VAL A 35 4.95 -5.44 -7.53
C VAL A 35 5.33 -6.26 -6.30
N THR A 36 6.25 -7.21 -6.46
CA THR A 36 6.75 -8.04 -5.37
C THR A 36 7.40 -7.17 -4.29
N ALA A 37 8.39 -6.37 -4.65
CA ALA A 37 9.12 -5.54 -3.69
C ALA A 37 8.19 -4.50 -3.02
N PHE A 38 7.30 -3.85 -3.77
CA PHE A 38 6.44 -2.83 -3.21
C PHE A 38 5.38 -3.41 -2.27
N SER A 39 4.78 -4.55 -2.61
CA SER A 39 3.87 -5.26 -1.70
C SER A 39 4.57 -5.64 -0.40
N GLU A 40 5.80 -6.17 -0.46
CA GLU A 40 6.56 -6.54 0.72
C GLU A 40 6.86 -5.33 1.61
N LEU A 41 7.24 -4.20 1.01
CA LEU A 41 7.44 -2.94 1.73
C LEU A 41 6.16 -2.55 2.49
N LEU A 42 5.01 -2.50 1.81
CA LEU A 42 3.73 -2.11 2.44
C LEU A 42 3.35 -3.07 3.57
N GLN A 43 3.51 -4.38 3.36
CA GLN A 43 3.22 -5.37 4.40
C GLN A 43 4.12 -5.15 5.62
N LYS A 44 5.42 -4.90 5.44
CA LYS A 44 6.33 -4.64 6.56
C LYS A 44 6.09 -3.30 7.25
N THR A 45 5.71 -2.27 6.52
CA THR A 45 5.47 -0.92 7.07
C THR A 45 4.15 -0.83 7.83
N TYR A 46 3.09 -1.52 7.35
CA TYR A 46 1.74 -1.34 7.88
C TYR A 46 1.19 -2.59 8.57
N ILE A 47 1.35 -3.80 8.02
CA ILE A 47 0.79 -5.02 8.62
C ILE A 47 1.51 -5.40 9.92
N ARG A 48 2.84 -5.24 10.00
CA ARG A 48 3.56 -5.44 11.28
C ARG A 48 3.09 -4.49 12.39
N LYS A 49 2.57 -3.31 12.04
CA LYS A 49 1.94 -2.41 13.01
C LYS A 49 0.59 -3.00 13.46
N LEU A 50 -0.21 -3.50 12.51
CA LEU A 50 -1.48 -4.20 12.78
C LEU A 50 -1.35 -5.43 13.69
N GLU A 51 -0.29 -6.23 13.57
CA GLU A 51 -0.03 -7.36 14.49
C GLU A 51 0.25 -6.94 15.94
N LYS A 52 0.67 -5.68 16.17
CA LYS A 52 0.79 -5.10 17.52
C LYS A 52 -0.53 -4.56 18.06
N TYR A 53 -1.58 -4.50 17.24
CA TYR A 53 -2.89 -3.91 17.55
C TYR A 53 -3.97 -4.96 17.88
N ASN A 54 -3.58 -6.09 18.50
CA ASN A 54 -4.43 -7.27 18.77
C ASN A 54 -5.70 -7.05 19.64
N ASN A 55 -5.97 -5.84 20.12
CA ASN A 55 -7.08 -5.56 21.05
C ASN A 55 -8.02 -4.44 20.58
N GLU A 56 -7.90 -3.98 19.34
CA GLU A 56 -8.64 -2.79 18.89
C GLU A 56 -9.88 -3.13 18.07
N LYS A 57 -10.96 -2.39 18.34
CA LYS A 57 -12.25 -2.56 17.69
C LYS A 57 -12.23 -1.85 16.34
N VAL A 58 -12.24 -2.61 15.25
CA VAL A 58 -12.55 -2.08 13.92
C VAL A 58 -14.06 -1.85 13.83
N THR A 59 -14.47 -0.61 13.59
CA THR A 59 -15.87 -0.23 13.43
C THR A 59 -16.12 0.07 11.96
N TYR A 60 -16.99 -0.71 11.31
CA TYR A 60 -17.53 -0.38 10.00
C TYR A 60 -18.51 0.80 10.13
N LEU A 61 -18.35 1.80 9.28
CA LEU A 61 -19.19 3.00 9.29
C LEU A 61 -20.21 2.97 8.15
N LYS A 62 -19.72 2.84 6.91
CA LYS A 62 -20.54 2.81 5.69
C LYS A 62 -19.75 2.30 4.50
N GLU A 63 -20.46 1.99 3.43
CA GLU A 63 -19.89 1.75 2.10
C GLU A 63 -20.57 2.58 1.03
N GLN A 64 -19.84 2.82 -0.05
CA GLN A 64 -20.36 3.38 -1.30
C GLN A 64 -19.87 2.47 -2.42
N ILE A 65 -20.79 1.95 -3.23
CA ILE A 65 -20.48 1.06 -4.36
C ILE A 65 -20.98 1.71 -5.64
N GLU A 66 -20.11 1.81 -6.65
CA GLU A 66 -20.41 2.31 -7.98
C GLU A 66 -19.81 1.37 -9.01
N ALA A 67 -20.66 0.60 -9.68
CA ALA A 67 -20.29 -0.44 -10.65
C ALA A 67 -19.22 -1.41 -10.12
N ASP A 68 -17.98 -1.28 -10.58
CA ASP A 68 -16.83 -2.11 -10.25
C ASP A 68 -15.93 -1.52 -9.15
N LYS A 69 -16.34 -0.41 -8.53
CA LYS A 69 -15.58 0.27 -7.46
C LYS A 69 -16.37 0.35 -6.17
N ALA A 70 -15.67 0.25 -5.06
CA ALA A 70 -16.24 0.46 -3.74
C ALA A 70 -15.32 1.30 -2.85
N PHE A 71 -15.93 2.08 -1.97
CA PHE A 71 -15.28 2.83 -0.92
C PHE A 71 -15.86 2.39 0.42
N ILE A 72 -15.04 1.75 1.26
CA ILE A 72 -15.44 1.23 2.56
C ILE A 72 -14.87 2.13 3.64
N ASN A 73 -15.71 2.64 4.53
CA ASN A 73 -15.29 3.50 5.65
C ASN A 73 -15.24 2.69 6.92
N THR A 74 -14.06 2.65 7.54
CA THR A 74 -13.89 2.04 8.86
C THR A 74 -13.17 3.00 9.79
N GLN A 75 -13.27 2.71 11.07
CA GLN A 75 -12.58 3.41 12.13
C GLN A 75 -11.95 2.38 13.06
N VAL A 76 -10.67 2.56 13.34
CA VAL A 76 -9.95 1.77 14.34
C VAL A 76 -9.78 2.61 15.59
N THR A 77 -10.20 2.10 16.75
CA THR A 77 -10.06 2.81 18.02
C THR A 77 -8.89 2.24 18.82
N MET A 78 -7.85 3.06 19.05
CA MET A 78 -6.65 2.74 19.84
C MET A 78 -6.61 3.58 21.11
N LYS A 79 -6.65 2.99 22.32
CA LYS A 79 -6.40 3.70 23.59
C LYS A 79 -6.95 5.15 23.61
N ASP A 80 -8.23 5.29 23.25
CA ASP A 80 -9.01 6.54 23.15
C ASP A 80 -8.81 7.43 21.90
N LYS A 81 -7.93 7.06 20.96
CA LYS A 81 -7.81 7.69 19.63
C LYS A 81 -8.59 6.89 18.57
N ALA A 82 -9.52 7.57 17.89
CA ALA A 82 -10.18 7.06 16.70
C ALA A 82 -9.37 7.39 15.44
N ILE A 83 -8.97 6.37 14.69
CA ILE A 83 -8.20 6.50 13.45
C ILE A 83 -9.08 6.06 12.27
N PRO A 84 -9.48 6.96 11.38
CA PRO A 84 -10.19 6.60 10.16
C PRO A 84 -9.28 5.83 9.21
N ILE A 85 -9.73 4.65 8.77
CA ILE A 85 -9.08 3.83 7.76
C ILE A 85 -10.12 3.50 6.69
N ASN A 86 -9.91 3.98 5.46
CA ASN A 86 -10.82 3.72 4.36
C ASN A 86 -10.16 2.82 3.32
N TYR A 87 -10.92 1.88 2.77
CA TYR A 87 -10.45 0.97 1.73
C TYR A 87 -11.09 1.34 0.41
N ILE A 88 -10.28 1.47 -0.64
CA ILE A 88 -10.74 1.65 -2.01
C ILE A 88 -10.55 0.34 -2.75
N MET A 89 -11.64 -0.19 -3.27
CA MET A 89 -11.70 -1.53 -3.82
C MET A 89 -12.11 -1.51 -5.29
N ILE A 90 -11.63 -2.51 -6.03
CA ILE A 90 -12.04 -2.82 -7.40
C ILE A 90 -12.59 -4.24 -7.45
N LYS A 91 -13.61 -4.47 -8.27
CA LYS A 91 -14.20 -5.78 -8.50
C LYS A 91 -13.71 -6.36 -9.82
N HIS A 92 -12.98 -7.46 -9.73
CA HIS A 92 -12.76 -8.39 -10.84
C HIS A 92 -13.75 -9.56 -10.66
N ASP A 93 -13.25 -10.77 -10.36
CA ASP A 93 -14.09 -11.90 -9.92
C ASP A 93 -14.55 -11.77 -8.45
N LYS A 94 -13.78 -11.01 -7.67
CA LYS A 94 -14.06 -10.66 -6.27
C LYS A 94 -13.60 -9.24 -5.97
N TRP A 95 -14.10 -8.65 -4.89
CA TRP A 95 -13.66 -7.36 -4.40
C TRP A 95 -12.24 -7.44 -3.85
N MET A 96 -11.37 -6.56 -4.35
CA MET A 96 -9.96 -6.48 -3.95
C MET A 96 -9.58 -5.04 -3.65
N VAL A 97 -8.87 -4.82 -2.54
CA VAL A 97 -8.35 -3.51 -2.13
C VAL A 97 -7.18 -3.14 -3.04
N TYR A 98 -7.22 -1.94 -3.64
CA TYR A 98 -6.08 -1.39 -4.39
C TYR A 98 -5.53 -0.11 -3.77
N ASP A 99 -6.21 0.49 -2.79
CA ASP A 99 -5.71 1.63 -2.04
C ASP A 99 -6.28 1.66 -0.62
N VAL A 100 -5.52 2.21 0.30
CA VAL A 100 -5.91 2.43 1.70
C VAL A 100 -5.66 3.89 2.03
N VAL A 101 -6.64 4.52 2.67
CA VAL A 101 -6.57 5.90 3.11
C VAL A 101 -6.55 5.92 4.63
N VAL A 102 -5.43 6.31 5.23
CA VAL A 102 -5.25 6.39 6.68
C VAL A 102 -5.18 7.87 7.06
N GLU A 103 -6.06 8.31 7.97
CA GLU A 103 -6.13 9.72 8.41
C GLU A 103 -6.20 10.72 7.22
N GLY A 104 -6.89 10.32 6.13
CA GLY A 104 -7.04 11.12 4.91
C GLY A 104 -5.90 10.98 3.90
N VAL A 105 -4.82 10.26 4.22
CA VAL A 105 -3.66 10.06 3.33
C VAL A 105 -3.77 8.71 2.61
N SER A 106 -3.89 8.77 1.27
CA SER A 106 -3.89 7.60 0.40
C SER A 106 -2.48 7.04 0.21
N LEU A 107 -2.31 5.73 0.40
CA LEU A 107 -1.03 5.05 0.15
C LEU A 107 -0.63 5.18 -1.31
N VAL A 108 -1.54 4.95 -2.24
CA VAL A 108 -1.27 5.09 -3.68
C VAL A 108 -0.82 6.50 -4.02
N LYS A 109 -1.52 7.54 -3.54
CA LYS A 109 -1.15 8.93 -3.83
C LYS A 109 0.19 9.32 -3.20
N ASN A 110 0.44 8.91 -1.96
CA ASN A 110 1.70 9.17 -1.26
C ASN A 110 2.89 8.63 -2.06
N TYR A 111 2.87 7.33 -2.36
CA TYR A 111 3.97 6.70 -3.10
C TYR A 111 4.06 7.18 -4.54
N ARG A 112 2.96 7.57 -5.20
CA ARG A 112 3.01 8.14 -6.54
C ARG A 112 3.90 9.36 -6.63
N THR A 113 3.78 10.29 -5.69
CA THR A 113 4.62 11.49 -5.65
C THR A 113 6.10 11.12 -5.52
N GLN A 114 6.42 10.16 -4.65
CA GLN A 114 7.79 9.72 -4.43
C GLN A 114 8.37 8.99 -5.65
N PHE A 115 7.60 8.07 -6.25
CA PHE A 115 8.01 7.31 -7.42
C PHE A 115 8.16 8.19 -8.65
N ALA A 116 7.26 9.16 -8.88
CA ALA A 116 7.37 10.12 -9.97
C ALA A 116 8.69 10.91 -9.90
N LYS A 117 9.08 11.34 -8.69
CA LYS A 117 10.37 12.03 -8.48
C LYS A 117 11.56 11.17 -8.89
N ILE A 118 11.58 9.89 -8.50
CA ILE A 118 12.67 8.96 -8.82
C ILE A 118 12.68 8.63 -10.32
N LEU A 119 11.53 8.20 -10.87
CA LEU A 119 11.38 7.78 -12.26
C LEU A 119 11.52 8.94 -13.27
N SER A 120 11.50 10.19 -12.81
CA SER A 120 11.85 11.35 -13.64
C SER A 120 13.35 11.47 -13.93
N ARG A 121 14.21 10.83 -13.11
CA ARG A 121 15.67 10.96 -13.16
C ARG A 121 16.40 9.63 -13.34
N GLU A 122 15.78 8.55 -12.89
CA GLU A 122 16.41 7.24 -12.77
C GLU A 122 15.59 6.16 -13.49
N ALA A 123 16.26 5.06 -13.83
CA ALA A 123 15.63 3.88 -14.44
C ALA A 123 14.78 3.11 -13.40
N PRO A 124 13.80 2.30 -13.84
CA PRO A 124 12.98 1.46 -12.96
C PRO A 124 13.78 0.59 -11.97
N ASP A 125 14.92 0.06 -12.40
CA ASP A 125 15.78 -0.78 -11.54
C ASP A 125 16.28 -0.03 -10.31
N ALA A 126 16.56 1.27 -10.43
CA ALA A 126 16.98 2.09 -9.31
C ALA A 126 15.85 2.26 -8.28
N LEU A 127 14.60 2.43 -8.74
CA LEU A 127 13.45 2.47 -7.85
C LEU A 127 13.25 1.14 -7.12
N ILE A 128 13.31 0.02 -7.86
CA ILE A 128 13.17 -1.32 -7.28
C ILE A 128 14.27 -1.57 -6.24
N GLN A 129 15.51 -1.17 -6.52
CA GLN A 129 16.62 -1.34 -5.59
C GLN A 129 16.42 -0.50 -4.32
N ARG A 130 15.97 0.75 -4.44
CA ARG A 130 15.66 1.62 -3.29
C ARG A 130 14.58 1.02 -2.39
N ILE A 131 13.57 0.36 -2.97
CA ILE A 131 12.52 -0.34 -2.21
C ILE A 131 13.13 -1.53 -1.46
N LYS A 132 13.98 -2.34 -2.11
CA LYS A 132 14.67 -3.48 -1.48
C LYS A 132 15.59 -3.05 -0.33
N ASP A 133 16.34 -1.97 -0.51
CA ASP A 133 17.20 -1.41 0.54
C ASP A 133 16.38 -0.93 1.75
N LYS A 134 15.18 -0.37 1.48
CA LYS A 134 14.24 0.01 2.51
C LYS A 134 13.71 -1.19 3.30
N ILE A 135 13.35 -2.26 2.61
CA ILE A 135 12.93 -3.53 3.23
C ILE A 135 14.03 -4.08 4.13
N LYS A 136 15.26 -4.13 3.63
CA LYS A 136 16.42 -4.58 4.42
C LYS A 136 16.60 -3.75 5.69
N SER A 137 16.47 -2.42 5.58
CA SER A 137 16.56 -1.52 6.73
C SER A 137 15.47 -1.79 7.78
N LEU A 138 14.24 -2.09 7.34
CA LEU A 138 13.14 -2.47 8.22
C LEU A 138 13.37 -3.82 8.93
N ASP A 139 14.01 -4.77 8.25
CA ASP A 139 14.36 -6.06 8.86
C ASP A 139 15.52 -5.96 9.86
N GLU A 140 16.41 -5.00 9.68
CA GLU A 140 17.47 -4.65 10.64
C GLU A 140 16.95 -3.87 11.87
N GLY A 141 15.65 -3.58 11.95
CA GLY A 141 15.04 -2.86 13.07
C GLY A 141 15.40 -1.37 13.12
N LYS A 142 15.95 -0.82 12.03
CA LYS A 142 16.19 0.63 11.93
C LYS A 142 14.84 1.33 11.80
N ASN A 143 14.60 2.28 12.69
CA ASN A 143 13.32 2.96 12.76
C ASN A 143 13.13 3.81 11.49
N VAL A 144 12.04 3.57 10.78
CA VAL A 144 11.68 4.27 9.55
C VAL A 144 10.43 5.10 9.78
N ASP A 145 10.50 6.00 10.75
CA ASP A 145 9.36 6.84 11.10
C ASP A 145 9.10 7.99 10.09
N ASP A 146 9.87 8.08 9.00
CA ASP A 146 9.80 9.20 8.04
C ASP A 146 8.85 9.01 6.83
N VAL A 147 7.99 7.98 6.77
CA VAL A 147 7.29 7.63 5.50
C VAL A 147 5.85 8.14 5.35
N ALA A 148 5.42 9.05 6.23
CA ALA A 148 4.21 9.85 6.03
C ALA A 148 4.54 11.30 5.65
N GLY A 149 5.64 11.52 4.93
CA GLY A 149 6.01 12.77 4.28
C GLY A 149 6.00 12.64 2.75
#